data_AF-A0A968V2D1-F1
#
_entry.id   AF-A0A968V2D1-F1
#
_cell.length_a   1.000
_cell.length_b   1.000
_cell.length_c   1.000
_cell.angle_alpha   90.00
_cell.angle_beta   90.00
_cell.angle_gamma   90.00
#
_symmetry.space_group_name_H-M   'P 1'
#
loop_
_entity.id
_entity.type
_entity.pdbx_description
1 polymer ?
#
loop_
_entity_poly.entity_id
_entity_poly.type
_entity_poly.pdbx_seq_one_letter_code
_entity_poly.pdbx_strand_id
1 'polypeptide(L)'
;MFTARQIAEYVLTLSNPEIGELTSNLKLQKLLYYVQGVHLAAFDSSLFEEEIVAWNYGPVVESVYQDFKVFNSGAIFIPYSKEKDVLTKDKKDFIDSVYS
;
A
#
# COMPACT_ATOMS: atom_id res chain seq x y z
N MET A 1 -14.51 5.83 2.47
CA MET A 1 -13.59 5.18 1.52
C MET A 1 -12.22 5.82 1.70
N PHE A 2 -11.13 5.05 1.62
CA PHE A 2 -9.77 5.59 1.78
C PHE A 2 -9.17 5.90 0.42
N THR A 3 -8.11 6.71 0.39
CA THR A 3 -7.29 6.86 -0.82
C THR A 3 -6.25 5.75 -0.87
N ALA A 4 -5.86 5.32 -2.06
CA ALA A 4 -4.76 4.38 -2.26
C ALA A 4 -3.46 4.89 -1.62
N ARG A 5 -3.27 6.21 -1.57
CA ARG A 5 -2.16 6.84 -0.85
C ARG A 5 -2.20 6.56 0.66
N GLN A 6 -3.36 6.68 1.31
CA GLN A 6 -3.49 6.38 2.74
C GLN A 6 -3.16 4.92 3.05
N ILE A 7 -3.62 4.00 2.18
CA ILE A 7 -3.28 2.58 2.29
C ILE A 7 -1.79 2.36 2.07
N ALA A 8 -1.20 3.01 1.06
CA ALA A 8 0.22 2.91 0.76
C ALA A 8 1.10 3.41 1.91
N GLU A 9 0.78 4.57 2.48
CA GLU A 9 1.51 5.13 3.61
C GLU A 9 1.47 4.19 4.81
N TYR A 10 0.34 3.54 5.09
CA TYR A 10 0.26 2.53 6.15
C TYR A 10 1.07 1.27 5.83
N VAL A 11 0.94 0.72 4.62
CA VAL A 11 1.74 -0.45 4.19
C VAL A 11 3.24 -0.20 4.33
N LEU A 12 3.70 1.02 4.01
CA LEU A 12 5.12 1.38 4.16
C LEU A 12 5.59 1.33 5.62
N THR A 13 4.71 1.60 6.59
CA THR A 13 5.03 1.53 8.03
C THR A 13 5.25 0.12 8.55
N LEU A 14 4.74 -0.88 7.84
CA LEU A 14 4.91 -2.29 8.18
C LEU A 14 6.29 -2.83 7.77
N SER A 15 7.07 -2.07 7.01
CA SER A 15 8.44 -2.43 6.65
C SER A 15 9.31 -2.50 7.91
N ASN A 16 10.20 -3.48 7.99
CA ASN A 16 11.13 -3.64 9.09
C ASN A 16 12.59 -3.57 8.60
N PRO A 17 13.24 -2.39 8.69
CA PRO A 17 14.63 -2.21 8.28
C PRO A 17 15.62 -3.09 9.04
N GLU A 18 15.35 -3.45 10.29
CA GLU A 18 16.28 -4.20 11.15
C GLU A 18 16.51 -5.64 10.66
N ILE A 19 15.53 -6.21 9.96
CA ILE A 19 15.63 -7.54 9.34
C ILE A 19 15.80 -7.48 7.82
N GLY A 20 16.08 -6.29 7.28
CA GLY A 20 16.27 -6.07 5.84
C GLY A 20 14.98 -6.09 5.01
N GLU A 21 13.81 -6.07 5.67
CA GLU A 21 12.52 -6.08 4.99
C GLU A 21 12.10 -4.64 4.66
N LEU A 22 12.51 -4.20 3.47
CA LEU A 22 12.17 -2.87 2.95
C LEU A 22 11.16 -2.97 1.82
N THR A 23 10.22 -2.02 1.79
CA THR A 23 9.22 -1.94 0.73
C THR A 23 9.73 -1.05 -0.40
N SER A 24 10.01 -1.67 -1.55
CA SER A 24 10.27 -0.97 -2.81
C SER A 24 8.96 -0.56 -3.48
N ASN A 25 9.03 0.31 -4.49
CA ASN A 25 7.85 0.70 -5.26
C ASN A 25 7.14 -0.52 -5.88
N LEU A 26 7.90 -1.48 -6.42
CA LEU A 26 7.34 -2.72 -6.98
C LEU A 26 6.62 -3.57 -5.92
N LYS A 27 7.19 -3.71 -4.72
CA LYS A 27 6.54 -4.45 -3.62
C LYS A 27 5.26 -3.72 -3.17
N LEU A 28 5.32 -2.40 -3.03
CA LEU A 28 4.18 -1.56 -2.65
C LEU A 28 2.99 -1.74 -3.62
N GLN A 29 3.25 -1.67 -4.93
CA GLN A 29 2.18 -1.81 -5.93
C GLN A 29 1.50 -3.20 -5.90
N LYS A 30 2.29 -4.27 -5.70
CA LYS A 30 1.74 -5.61 -5.52
C LYS A 30 0.90 -5.73 -4.25
N LEU A 31 1.35 -5.15 -3.14
CA LEU A 31 0.61 -5.16 -1.88
C LEU A 31 -0.72 -4.40 -1.99
N LEU A 32 -0.74 -3.23 -2.65
CA LEU A 32 -1.99 -2.51 -2.91
C LEU A 32 -2.99 -3.34 -3.74
N TYR A 33 -2.50 -4.05 -4.75
CA TYR A 33 -3.32 -4.97 -5.53
C TYR A 33 -3.90 -6.10 -4.69
N TYR A 34 -3.08 -6.74 -3.84
CA TYR A 34 -3.57 -7.80 -2.96
C TYR A 34 -4.55 -7.29 -1.91
N VAL A 35 -4.26 -6.16 -1.27
CA VAL A 35 -5.14 -5.55 -0.27
C VAL A 35 -6.51 -5.23 -0.89
N GLN A 36 -6.54 -4.61 -2.07
CA GLN A 36 -7.79 -4.31 -2.77
C GLN A 36 -8.54 -5.59 -3.18
N GLY A 37 -7.83 -6.56 -3.76
CA GLY A 37 -8.42 -7.81 -4.23
C GLY A 37 -9.01 -8.66 -3.11
N VAL A 38 -8.30 -8.80 -1.99
CA VAL A 38 -8.78 -9.52 -0.81
C VAL A 38 -9.96 -8.77 -0.18
N HIS A 39 -9.92 -7.45 -0.14
CA HIS A 39 -11.01 -6.66 0.43
C HIS A 39 -12.29 -6.78 -0.41
N LEU A 40 -12.16 -6.72 -1.73
CA LEU A 40 -13.27 -6.95 -2.66
C LEU A 40 -13.85 -8.36 -2.48
N ALA A 41 -13.01 -9.39 -2.38
CA ALA A 41 -13.46 -10.76 -2.19
C ALA A 41 -14.17 -10.99 -0.84
N ALA A 42 -13.71 -10.32 0.22
CA ALA A 42 -14.23 -10.52 1.58
C ALA A 42 -15.47 -9.66 1.90
N PHE A 43 -15.55 -8.44 1.34
CA PHE A 43 -16.54 -7.43 1.74
C PHE A 43 -17.38 -6.90 0.58
N ASP A 44 -17.20 -7.43 -0.64
CA ASP A 44 -17.89 -6.99 -1.86
C ASP A 44 -17.82 -5.46 -2.08
N SER A 45 -16.70 -4.87 -1.64
CA SER A 45 -16.49 -3.42 -1.67
C SER A 45 -15.02 -3.10 -1.85
N SER A 46 -14.74 -1.96 -2.48
CA SER A 46 -13.39 -1.47 -2.69
C SER A 46 -12.85 -0.79 -1.42
N LEU A 47 -11.56 -0.97 -1.11
CA LEU A 47 -10.92 -0.27 0.01
C LEU A 47 -10.55 1.17 -0.37
N PHE A 48 -10.13 1.35 -1.63
CA PHE A 48 -9.87 2.63 -2.28
C PHE A 48 -10.48 2.69 -3.69
N GLU A 49 -10.69 3.90 -4.21
CA GLU A 49 -11.36 4.13 -5.52
C GLU A 49 -10.39 4.24 -6.69
N GLU A 50 -9.11 4.55 -6.43
CA GLU A 50 -8.13 4.70 -7.50
C GLU A 50 -7.98 3.42 -8.33
N GLU A 51 -7.90 3.60 -9.65
CA GLU A 51 -7.79 2.49 -10.60
C GLU A 51 -6.43 1.78 -10.46
N ILE A 52 -6.48 0.45 -10.54
CA ILE A 52 -5.29 -0.38 -10.69
C ILE A 52 -5.15 -0.73 -12.17
N VAL A 53 -4.10 -0.23 -12.80
CA VAL A 53 -3.80 -0.47 -14.21
C VAL A 53 -2.73 -1.55 -14.37
N ALA A 54 -2.78 -2.31 -15.47
CA ALA A 54 -1.78 -3.32 -15.76
C ALA A 54 -0.59 -2.70 -16.52
N TRP A 55 0.56 -2.59 -15.85
CA TRP A 55 1.83 -2.18 -16.47
C TRP A 55 2.74 -3.41 -16.71
N ASN A 56 3.85 -3.19 -17.43
CA ASN A 56 4.79 -4.26 -17.83
C ASN A 56 5.33 -5.10 -16.66
N TYR A 57 5.44 -4.52 -15.45
CA TYR A 57 5.99 -5.19 -14.27
C TYR A 57 4.93 -5.58 -13.24
N GLY A 58 3.66 -5.43 -13.57
CA GLY A 58 2.55 -5.80 -12.71
C GLY A 58 1.48 -4.71 -12.56
N PRO A 59 0.52 -4.94 -11.66
CA PRO A 59 -0.52 -3.96 -11.35
C PRO A 59 0.09 -2.70 -10.74
N VAL A 60 -0.44 -1.53 -11.11
CA VAL A 60 0.03 -0.23 -10.62
C VAL A 60 -1.17 0.67 -10.33
N VAL A 61 -1.18 1.28 -9.14
CA VAL A 61 -1.97 2.48 -8.87
C VAL A 61 -1.13 3.68 -9.28
N GLU A 62 -1.49 4.34 -10.38
CA GLU A 62 -0.64 5.37 -11.00
C GLU A 62 -0.35 6.53 -10.05
N SER A 63 -1.36 7.01 -9.32
CA SER A 63 -1.20 8.11 -8.36
C SER A 63 -0.14 7.78 -7.29
N VAL A 64 -0.20 6.57 -6.73
CA VAL A 64 0.77 6.09 -5.75
C VAL A 64 2.16 5.91 -6.38
N TYR A 65 2.24 5.39 -7.62
CA TYR A 65 3.52 5.28 -8.30
C TYR A 65 4.16 6.66 -8.48
N GLN A 66 3.40 7.67 -8.92
CA GLN A 66 3.91 9.02 -9.11
C GLN A 66 4.39 9.66 -7.80
N ASP A 67 3.71 9.40 -6.68
CA ASP A 67 4.10 9.88 -5.36
C ASP A 67 5.45 9.31 -4.90
N PHE A 68 5.75 8.04 -5.23
CA PHE A 68 6.93 7.32 -4.74
C PHE A 68 7.96 6.97 -5.82
N LYS A 69 7.81 7.42 -7.07
CA LYS A 69 8.75 7.11 -8.18
C LYS A 69 10.16 7.63 -7.93
N VAL A 70 10.31 8.68 -7.12
CA VAL A 70 11.61 9.28 -6.75
C VAL A 70 12.55 8.26 -6.09
N PHE A 71 11.99 7.23 -5.44
CA PHE A 71 12.75 6.14 -4.82
C PHE A 71 13.18 5.05 -5.81
N ASN A 72 12.70 5.09 -7.06
CA ASN A 72 13.00 4.13 -8.13
C ASN A 72 12.86 2.66 -7.66
N SER A 73 13.90 1.83 -7.83
CA SER A 73 13.97 0.45 -7.33
C SER A 73 14.41 0.34 -5.87
N GLY A 74 14.70 1.46 -5.21
CA GLY A 74 15.13 1.52 -3.83
C GLY A 74 13.98 1.34 -2.84
N ALA A 75 14.36 1.26 -1.57
CA ALA A 75 13.43 1.26 -0.46
C ALA A 75 12.78 2.65 -0.30
N ILE A 76 11.46 2.66 -0.10
CA ILE A 76 10.72 3.88 0.19
C ILE A 76 10.84 4.16 1.69
N PHE A 77 11.47 5.27 2.04
CA PHE A 77 11.54 5.76 3.40
C PHE A 77 10.70 7.03 3.52
N ILE A 78 9.59 6.93 4.26
CA ILE A 78 8.81 8.09 4.65
C ILE A 78 8.69 8.14 6.17
N PRO A 79 8.88 9.31 6.80
CA PRO A 79 8.61 9.46 8.23
C PRO A 79 7.11 9.28 8.44
N TYR A 80 6.74 8.23 9.18
CA TYR A 80 5.35 8.02 9.56
C TYR A 80 4.85 9.17 10.43
N SER A 81 3.71 9.75 10.06
CA SER A 81 3.03 10.77 10.85
C SER A 81 1.72 10.21 11.39
N LYS A 82 1.71 9.91 12.68
CA LYS A 82 0.50 9.45 13.40
C LYS A 82 -0.64 10.47 13.36
N GLU A 83 -0.34 11.75 13.12
CA GLU A 83 -1.35 12.81 12.96
C GLU A 83 -2.11 12.71 11.63
N LYS A 84 -1.56 12.03 10.62
CA LYS A 84 -2.19 11.81 9.31
C LYS A 84 -2.84 10.43 9.18
N ASP A 85 -2.77 9.64 10.24
CA ASP A 85 -3.32 8.29 10.29
C ASP A 85 -4.84 8.34 10.47
N VAL A 86 -5.55 8.17 9.36
CA VAL A 86 -7.02 8.17 9.32
C VAL A 86 -7.62 6.77 9.32
N LEU A 87 -6.78 5.72 9.33
CA LEU A 87 -7.25 4.34 9.21
C LEU A 87 -7.80 3.85 10.54
N THR A 88 -8.99 3.24 10.49
CA THR A 88 -9.59 2.58 11.66
C THR A 88 -8.80 1.33 12.02
N LYS A 89 -8.88 0.91 13.29
CA LYS A 89 -8.18 -0.29 13.77
C LYS A 89 -8.54 -1.54 12.94
N ASP A 90 -9.82 -1.75 12.66
CA ASP A 90 -10.27 -2.91 11.88
C ASP A 90 -9.65 -2.97 10.47
N LYS A 91 -9.40 -1.79 9.86
CA LYS A 91 -8.76 -1.72 8.53
C LYS A 91 -7.26 -1.94 8.60
N LYS A 92 -6.62 -1.54 9.69
CA LYS A 92 -5.21 -1.86 9.97
C LYS A 92 -5.01 -3.35 10.17
N ASP A 93 -5.80 -3.95 11.06
CA ASP A 93 -5.76 -5.38 11.34
C ASP A 93 -6.00 -6.19 10.04
N PHE A 94 -6.89 -5.70 9.17
CA PHE A 94 -7.09 -6.28 7.84
C PHE A 94 -5.84 -6.17 6.95
N ILE A 95 -5.25 -4.98 6.81
CA ILE A 95 -4.05 -4.78 5.97
C ILE A 95 -2.87 -5.60 6.50
N ASP A 96 -2.69 -5.66 7.83
CA ASP A 96 -1.64 -6.45 8.48
C ASP A 96 -1.77 -7.94 8.14
N SER A 97 -3.00 -8.46 8.07
CA SER A 97 -3.24 -9.85 7.69
C SER A 97 -2.94 -10.17 6.22
N VAL A 98 -2.97 -9.17 5.34
CA VAL A 98 -2.57 -9.31 3.93
C VAL A 98 -1.06 -9.12 3.75
N TYR A 99 -0.43 -8.34 4.62
CA TYR A 99 1.01 -8.08 4.59
C TYR A 99 1.85 -9.27 5.10
N SER A 100 1.31 -10.05 6.04
CA SER A 100 1.98 -11.15 6.75
C SER A 100 2.28 -12.38 5.89
#